data_AF-A0A4R0Z1S2-F1
#
_entry.id   AF-A0A4R0Z1S2-F1
#
_cell.length_a   1.000
_cell.length_b   1.000
_cell.length_c   1.000
_cell.angle_alpha   90.00
_cell.angle_beta   90.00
_cell.angle_gamma   90.00
#
_symmetry.space_group_name_H-M   'P 1'
#
loop_
_entity.id
_entity.type
_entity.pdbx_description
1 polymer ?
#
loop_
_entity_poly.entity_id
_entity_poly.type
_entity_poly.pdbx_seq_one_letter_code
_entity_poly.pdbx_strand_id
1 'polypeptide(L)'
;MKRVIVQSLSSIILYVLMAMSIGSFTAGVYQAMSSYQNEGTLVFEMNALPWIALIVFGVIWSIYSYKTRSDHSLSFWQWSIRMTEFEETDERERFITKKSTKNAYTSFGISVPIMMMTFLFYPLFQDAFPTYPIYALASTLIISTLVYMTTWIRAYTQ
;
A
#
# COMPACT_ATOMS: atom_id res chain seq x y z
N MET A 1 5.75 -7.48 19.24
CA MET A 1 4.57 -8.07 18.55
C MET A 1 3.50 -7.04 18.13
N LYS A 2 2.82 -6.34 19.07
CA LYS A 2 1.70 -5.41 18.72
C LYS A 2 2.08 -4.36 17.68
N ARG A 3 3.29 -3.80 17.79
CA ARG A 3 3.85 -2.80 16.87
C ARG A 3 3.88 -3.27 15.41
N VAL A 4 4.38 -4.48 15.17
CA VAL A 4 4.50 -5.06 13.83
C VAL A 4 3.13 -5.29 13.20
N ILE A 5 2.17 -5.80 13.98
CA ILE A 5 0.79 -6.01 13.53
C ILE A 5 0.13 -4.68 13.16
N VAL A 6 0.17 -3.70 14.06
CA VAL A 6 -0.44 -2.37 13.82
C VAL A 6 0.15 -1.72 12.58
N GLN A 7 1.47 -1.79 12.42
CA GLN A 7 2.12 -1.22 11.25
C GLN A 7 1.81 -1.97 9.96
N SER A 8 1.86 -3.30 9.95
CA SER A 8 1.53 -4.10 8.77
C SER A 8 0.10 -3.83 8.31
N LEU A 9 -0.86 -3.77 9.25
CA LEU A 9 -2.25 -3.41 8.95
C LEU A 9 -2.38 -1.97 8.45
N SER A 10 -1.64 -1.03 9.05
CA SER A 10 -1.67 0.37 8.62
C SER A 10 -1.09 0.55 7.21
N SER A 11 -0.03 -0.18 6.87
CA SER A 11 0.53 -0.22 5.51
C SER A 11 -0.49 -0.81 4.51
N ILE A 12 -1.20 -1.89 4.87
CA ILE A 12 -2.25 -2.46 4.01
C ILE A 12 -3.37 -1.45 3.79
N ILE A 13 -3.86 -0.79 4.84
CA ILE A 13 -4.88 0.26 4.73
C ILE A 13 -4.38 1.39 3.82
N LEU A 14 -3.13 1.82 4.00
CA LEU A 14 -2.51 2.85 3.15
C LEU A 14 -2.49 2.43 1.67
N TYR A 15 -2.09 1.19 1.36
CA TYR A 15 -2.07 0.71 -0.02
C TYR A 15 -3.46 0.65 -0.64
N VAL A 16 -4.48 0.25 0.13
CA VAL A 16 -5.88 0.26 -0.33
C VAL A 16 -6.35 1.68 -0.60
N LEU A 17 -6.14 2.61 0.33
CA LEU A 17 -6.54 4.02 0.15
C LEU A 17 -5.80 4.70 -1.01
N MET A 18 -4.52 4.40 -1.18
CA MET A 18 -3.73 4.86 -2.33
C MET A 18 -4.29 4.30 -3.64
N ALA A 19 -4.58 3.00 -3.71
CA ALA A 19 -5.16 2.38 -4.91
C ALA A 19 -6.52 2.98 -5.27
N MET A 20 -7.38 3.23 -4.28
CA MET A 20 -8.67 3.89 -4.50
C MET A 20 -8.52 5.35 -4.95
N SER A 21 -7.57 6.09 -4.38
CA SER A 21 -7.32 7.50 -4.74
C SER A 21 -6.77 7.62 -6.17
N ILE A 22 -5.76 6.82 -6.50
CA ILE A 22 -5.20 6.75 -7.86
C ILE A 22 -6.28 6.26 -8.83
N GLY A 23 -7.06 5.24 -8.46
CA GLY A 23 -8.17 4.72 -9.27
C GLY A 23 -9.24 5.78 -9.55
N SER A 24 -9.60 6.59 -8.55
CA SER A 24 -10.55 7.68 -8.76
C SER A 24 -9.98 8.77 -9.68
N PHE A 25 -8.68 9.07 -9.55
CA PHE A 25 -8.04 10.08 -10.39
C PHE A 25 -7.95 9.60 -11.85
N THR A 26 -7.53 8.35 -12.08
CA THR A 26 -7.46 7.79 -13.43
C THR A 26 -8.83 7.70 -14.08
N ALA A 27 -9.87 7.31 -13.34
CA ALA A 27 -11.24 7.34 -13.83
C ALA A 27 -11.66 8.76 -14.28
N GLY A 28 -11.35 9.79 -13.48
CA GLY A 28 -11.62 11.17 -13.85
C GLY A 28 -10.84 11.64 -15.08
N VAL A 29 -9.60 11.19 -15.24
CA VAL A 29 -8.80 11.44 -16.46
C VAL A 29 -9.43 10.76 -17.67
N TYR A 30 -9.88 9.51 -17.56
CA TYR A 30 -10.55 8.81 -18.66
C TYR A 30 -11.83 9.53 -19.10
N GLN A 31 -12.64 10.01 -18.16
CA GLN A 31 -13.85 10.78 -18.45
C GLN A 31 -13.54 12.16 -19.08
N ALA A 32 -12.49 12.82 -18.61
CA ALA A 32 -12.05 14.10 -19.20
C ALA A 32 -11.55 13.93 -20.64
N MET A 33 -10.86 12.84 -20.93
CA MET A 33 -10.39 12.53 -22.28
C MET A 33 -11.54 12.15 -23.21
N SER A 34 -12.54 11.39 -22.74
CA SER A 34 -13.70 11.02 -23.55
C SER A 34 -14.63 12.22 -23.82
N SER A 35 -14.85 13.10 -22.84
CA SER A 35 -15.61 14.33 -23.05
C SER A 35 -14.94 15.26 -24.06
N TYR A 36 -13.62 15.41 -23.99
CA TYR A 36 -12.87 16.21 -24.96
C TYR A 36 -13.00 15.66 -26.40
N GLN A 37 -12.95 14.34 -26.58
CA GLN A 37 -13.08 13.72 -27.90
C GLN A 37 -14.49 13.86 -28.50
N ASN A 38 -15.53 13.81 -27.68
CA ASN A 38 -16.92 13.82 -28.15
C ASN A 38 -17.52 15.22 -28.25
N GLU A 39 -17.20 16.11 -27.30
CA GLU A 39 -17.87 17.40 -27.10
C GLU A 39 -16.92 18.60 -27.27
N GLY A 40 -15.60 18.35 -27.39
CA GLY A 40 -14.58 19.40 -27.49
C GLY A 40 -14.33 20.17 -26.19
N THR A 41 -15.02 19.82 -25.11
CA THR A 41 -14.88 20.43 -23.78
C THR A 41 -14.17 19.48 -22.82
N LEU A 42 -13.20 20.00 -22.08
CA LEU A 42 -12.49 19.24 -21.04
C LEU A 42 -13.22 19.42 -19.71
N VAL A 43 -14.01 18.42 -19.33
CA VAL A 43 -14.70 18.36 -18.03
C VAL A 43 -14.03 17.29 -17.18
N PHE A 44 -13.44 17.70 -16.06
CA PHE A 44 -12.78 16.80 -15.13
C PHE A 44 -13.64 16.63 -13.87
N GLU A 45 -14.15 15.42 -13.68
CA GLU A 45 -14.88 15.02 -12.49
C GLU A 45 -14.12 13.89 -11.79
N MET A 46 -13.93 14.01 -10.48
CA MET A 46 -13.32 12.93 -9.69
C MET A 46 -14.03 12.79 -8.35
N ASN A 47 -14.07 11.56 -7.85
CA ASN A 47 -14.52 11.29 -6.49
C ASN A 47 -13.44 11.73 -5.49
N ALA A 48 -13.72 12.78 -4.72
CA ALA A 48 -12.80 13.28 -3.70
C ALA A 48 -12.75 12.43 -2.43
N LEU A 49 -13.71 11.51 -2.23
CA LEU A 49 -13.82 10.73 -0.99
C LEU A 49 -12.57 9.89 -0.67
N PRO A 50 -11.98 9.12 -1.61
CA PRO A 50 -10.77 8.35 -1.32
C PRO A 50 -9.58 9.24 -0.93
N TRP A 51 -9.49 10.43 -1.54
CA TRP A 51 -8.45 11.40 -1.25
C TRP A 51 -8.58 11.98 0.16
N ILE A 52 -9.80 12.37 0.55
CA ILE A 52 -10.07 12.85 1.90
C ILE A 52 -9.75 11.76 2.93
N ALA A 53 -10.19 10.52 2.68
CA ALA A 53 -9.90 9.39 3.55
C ALA A 53 -8.39 9.12 3.67
N LEU A 54 -7.65 9.17 2.56
CA LEU A 54 -6.19 9.02 2.53
C LEU A 54 -5.49 10.10 3.36
N ILE A 55 -5.90 11.36 3.23
CA ILE A 55 -5.32 12.49 3.98
C ILE A 55 -5.62 12.33 5.47
N VAL A 56 -6.87 12.07 5.84
CA VAL A 56 -7.27 11.89 7.25
C VAL A 56 -6.51 10.72 7.88
N PHE A 57 -6.43 9.59 7.18
CA PHE A 57 -5.66 8.43 7.64
C PHE A 57 -4.18 8.77 7.77
N GLY A 58 -3.59 9.44 6.77
CA GLY A 58 -2.18 9.84 6.79
C GLY A 58 -1.84 10.75 7.97
N VAL A 59 -2.71 11.72 8.29
CA VAL A 59 -2.54 12.61 9.45
C VAL A 59 -2.63 11.83 10.77
N ILE A 60 -3.64 10.98 10.94
CA ILE A 60 -3.81 10.18 12.15
C ILE A 60 -2.61 9.22 12.34
N TRP A 61 -2.22 8.52 11.27
CA TRP A 61 -1.10 7.60 11.28
C TRP A 61 0.23 8.32 11.57
N SER A 62 0.42 9.50 10.98
CA SER A 62 1.57 10.37 11.23
C SER A 62 1.68 10.72 12.72
N ILE A 63 0.60 11.19 13.34
CA ILE A 63 0.56 11.53 14.77
C ILE A 63 0.84 10.30 15.65
N TYR A 64 0.20 9.17 15.34
CA TYR A 64 0.40 7.92 16.07
C TYR A 64 1.86 7.45 15.99
N SER A 65 2.40 7.34 14.78
CA SER A 65 3.78 6.94 14.50
C SER A 65 4.76 7.82 15.25
N TYR A 66 4.56 9.15 15.26
CA TYR A 66 5.43 10.08 15.96
C TYR A 66 5.46 9.81 17.48
N LYS A 67 4.28 9.60 18.09
CA LYS A 67 4.17 9.34 19.54
C LYS A 67 4.73 7.99 19.97
N THR A 68 4.72 6.99 19.09
CA THR A 68 5.13 5.61 19.45
C THR A 68 6.61 5.31 19.20
N ARG A 69 7.37 6.22 18.59
CA ARG A 69 8.82 6.02 18.37
C ARG A 69 9.63 6.37 19.60
N SER A 70 10.75 5.68 19.77
CA SER A 70 11.73 5.95 20.82
C SER A 70 12.73 7.05 20.44
N ASP A 71 13.01 7.22 19.14
CA ASP A 71 13.96 8.21 18.64
C ASP A 71 13.26 9.43 18.01
N HIS A 72 13.24 10.54 18.76
CA HIS A 72 12.70 11.82 18.33
C HIS A 72 13.75 12.77 17.72
N SER A 73 15.00 12.33 17.59
CA SER A 73 16.07 13.17 17.03
C SER A 73 16.06 13.24 15.49
N LEU A 74 15.29 12.38 14.84
CA LEU A 74 15.19 12.29 13.39
C LEU A 74 14.44 13.48 12.79
N SER A 75 14.92 13.98 11.64
CA SER A 75 14.21 15.00 10.87
C SER A 75 12.88 14.47 10.33
N PHE A 76 11.90 15.35 10.06
CA PHE A 76 10.57 14.96 9.57
C PHE A 76 10.63 14.04 8.33
N TRP A 77 11.55 14.30 7.39
CA TRP A 77 11.72 13.47 6.19
C TRP A 77 12.29 12.07 6.49
N GLN A 78 13.30 12.00 7.36
CA GLN A 78 13.85 10.71 7.78
C GLN A 78 12.83 9.93 8.61
N TRP A 79 12.04 10.65 9.40
CA TRP A 79 11.00 10.13 10.25
C TRP A 79 9.85 9.53 9.41
N SER A 80 9.33 10.25 8.41
CA SER A 80 8.17 9.83 7.63
C SER A 80 8.42 8.62 6.74
N ILE A 81 9.66 8.41 6.29
CA ILE A 81 10.04 7.32 5.39
C ILE A 81 10.45 6.05 6.16
N ARG A 82 11.02 6.19 7.36
CA ARG A 82 11.43 5.03 8.15
C ARG A 82 10.21 4.27 8.63
N MET A 83 10.28 2.95 8.54
CA MET A 83 9.25 2.05 9.01
C MET A 83 9.54 1.66 10.46
N THR A 84 8.54 1.83 11.34
CA THR A 84 8.70 1.59 12.78
C THR A 84 9.08 0.14 13.11
N GLU A 85 8.75 -0.84 12.28
CA GLU A 85 8.99 -2.27 12.46
C GLU A 85 10.47 -2.66 12.44
N PHE A 86 11.34 -1.78 11.93
CA PHE A 86 12.79 -1.97 11.90
C PHE A 86 13.53 -1.33 13.08
N GLU A 87 12.82 -0.80 14.08
CA GLU A 87 13.43 -0.46 15.37
C GLU A 87 13.61 -1.74 16.19
N GLU A 88 14.63 -2.50 15.82
CA GLU A 88 14.98 -3.76 16.45
C GLU A 88 15.76 -3.49 17.74
N THR A 89 15.17 -3.81 18.89
CA THR A 89 15.81 -3.63 20.20
C THR A 89 16.62 -4.84 20.66
N ASP A 90 16.35 -6.01 20.09
CA ASP A 90 16.89 -7.30 20.53
C ASP A 90 17.39 -8.14 19.34
N GLU A 91 18.44 -8.95 19.55
CA GLU A 91 19.03 -9.86 18.56
C GLU A 91 18.00 -10.86 18.01
N ARG A 92 17.08 -11.33 18.87
CA ARG A 92 15.98 -12.21 18.45
C ARG A 92 15.08 -11.53 17.41
N GLU A 93 14.71 -10.28 17.65
CA GLU A 93 13.86 -9.53 16.73
C GLU A 93 14.58 -9.28 15.39
N ARG A 94 15.90 -9.02 15.41
CA ARG A 94 16.70 -8.91 14.18
C ARG A 94 16.63 -10.17 13.32
N PHE A 95 16.78 -11.33 13.94
CA PHE A 95 16.73 -12.60 13.23
C PHE A 95 15.34 -12.87 12.63
N ILE A 96 14.28 -12.61 13.40
CA ILE A 96 12.90 -12.77 12.94
C ILE A 96 12.59 -11.82 11.79
N THR A 97 12.98 -10.54 11.90
CA THR A 97 12.80 -9.53 10.86
C THR A 97 13.55 -9.93 9.60
N LYS A 98 14.83 -10.34 9.68
CA LYS A 98 15.60 -10.82 8.52
C LYS A 98 14.90 -11.99 7.81
N LYS A 99 14.40 -12.97 8.56
CA LYS A 99 13.67 -14.11 8.00
C LYS A 99 12.35 -13.68 7.35
N SER A 100 11.60 -12.79 8.01
CA SER A 100 10.30 -12.31 7.55
C SER A 100 10.43 -11.44 6.30
N THR A 101 11.43 -10.54 6.25
CA THR A 101 11.73 -9.71 5.07
C THR A 101 12.14 -10.57 3.87
N LYS A 102 12.96 -11.62 4.09
CA LYS A 102 13.33 -12.55 3.02
C LYS A 102 12.08 -13.23 2.43
N ASN A 103 11.19 -13.72 3.28
CA ASN A 103 9.94 -14.36 2.84
C ASN A 103 9.00 -13.38 2.12
N ALA A 104 8.87 -12.16 2.64
CA ALA A 104 8.08 -11.11 2.03
C ALA A 104 8.60 -10.77 0.63
N TYR A 105 9.92 -10.58 0.47
CA TYR A 105 10.56 -10.35 -0.82
C TYR A 105 10.31 -11.50 -1.81
N THR A 106 10.45 -12.74 -1.38
CA THR A 106 10.13 -13.91 -2.22
C THR A 106 8.66 -13.90 -2.63
N SER A 107 7.74 -13.61 -1.71
CA SER A 107 6.31 -13.54 -2.02
C SER A 107 5.96 -12.41 -2.99
N PHE A 108 6.62 -11.25 -2.86
CA PHE A 108 6.48 -10.15 -3.81
C PHE A 108 6.91 -10.61 -5.21
N GLY A 109 8.11 -11.20 -5.33
CA GLY A 109 8.65 -11.71 -6.59
C GLY A 109 7.78 -12.80 -7.24
N ILE A 110 7.00 -13.56 -6.47
CA ILE A 110 6.01 -14.52 -6.98
C ILE A 110 4.69 -13.84 -7.33
N SER A 111 4.23 -12.90 -6.51
CA SER A 111 2.94 -12.22 -6.70
C SER A 111 2.91 -11.34 -7.96
N VAL A 112 4.03 -10.69 -8.30
CA VAL A 112 4.15 -9.83 -9.49
C VAL A 112 3.87 -10.59 -10.78
N PRO A 113 4.58 -11.68 -11.14
CA PRO A 113 4.29 -12.42 -12.37
C PRO A 113 2.89 -13.03 -12.37
N ILE A 114 2.36 -13.45 -11.21
CA ILE A 114 0.96 -13.91 -11.10
C ILE A 114 -0.01 -12.79 -11.48
N MET A 115 0.16 -11.59 -10.92
CA MET A 115 -0.67 -10.43 -11.28
C MET A 115 -0.46 -10.01 -12.73
N MET A 116 0.76 -10.09 -13.28
CA MET A 116 0.98 -9.82 -14.71
C MET A 116 0.24 -10.81 -15.61
N MET A 117 0.19 -12.09 -15.26
CA MET A 117 -0.57 -13.08 -16.05
C MET A 117 -2.06 -12.75 -16.13
N THR A 118 -2.63 -12.13 -15.09
CA THR A 118 -4.04 -11.71 -15.13
C THR A 118 -4.30 -10.62 -16.18
N PHE A 119 -3.28 -9.85 -16.59
CA PHE A 119 -3.44 -8.81 -17.62
C PHE A 119 -3.70 -9.40 -19.00
N LEU A 120 -3.38 -10.68 -19.24
CA LEU A 120 -3.78 -11.38 -20.46
C LEU A 120 -5.31 -11.42 -20.63
N PHE A 121 -6.05 -11.42 -19.51
CA PHE A 121 -7.50 -11.43 -19.51
C PHE A 121 -8.12 -10.04 -19.33
N TYR A 122 -7.31 -9.00 -19.07
CA TYR A 122 -7.79 -7.64 -18.84
C TYR A 122 -8.70 -7.10 -19.97
N PRO A 123 -8.42 -7.35 -21.26
CA PRO A 123 -9.30 -6.92 -22.34
C PRO A 123 -10.75 -7.44 -22.23
N LEU A 124 -10.98 -8.56 -21.52
CA LEU A 124 -12.32 -9.15 -21.36
C LEU A 124 -13.22 -8.36 -20.39
N PHE A 125 -12.64 -7.55 -19.51
CA PHE A 125 -13.37 -6.85 -18.44
C PHE A 125 -12.93 -5.41 -18.22
N GLN A 126 -12.10 -4.86 -19.11
CA GLN A 126 -11.59 -3.48 -19.00
C GLN A 126 -12.70 -2.43 -18.93
N ASP A 127 -13.83 -2.64 -19.62
CA ASP A 127 -14.94 -1.68 -19.62
C ASP A 127 -15.67 -1.67 -18.28
N ALA A 128 -15.79 -2.83 -17.63
CA ALA A 128 -16.41 -2.96 -16.32
C ALA A 128 -15.46 -2.53 -15.18
N PHE A 129 -14.15 -2.73 -15.36
CA PHE A 129 -13.16 -2.40 -14.33
C PHE A 129 -11.86 -1.79 -14.90
N PRO A 130 -11.92 -0.53 -15.40
CA PRO A 130 -10.80 0.12 -16.09
C PRO A 130 -9.60 0.45 -15.19
N THR A 131 -9.81 0.41 -13.87
CA THR A 131 -8.79 0.70 -12.86
C THR A 131 -8.11 -0.56 -12.32
N TYR A 132 -8.45 -1.74 -12.86
CA TYR A 132 -7.90 -3.04 -12.44
C TYR A 132 -6.37 -3.07 -12.31
N PRO A 133 -5.56 -2.53 -13.24
CA PRO A 133 -4.10 -2.59 -13.12
C PRO A 133 -3.56 -1.95 -11.83
N ILE A 134 -4.22 -0.91 -11.32
CA ILE A 134 -3.84 -0.23 -10.08
C ILE A 134 -4.05 -1.17 -8.89
N TYR A 135 -5.20 -1.85 -8.85
CA TYR A 135 -5.52 -2.81 -7.78
C TYR A 135 -4.66 -4.07 -7.85
N ALA A 136 -4.30 -4.52 -9.06
CA ALA A 136 -3.37 -5.62 -9.26
C ALA A 136 -1.97 -5.27 -8.74
N LEU A 137 -1.48 -4.04 -8.95
CA LEU A 137 -0.23 -3.59 -8.36
C LEU A 137 -0.32 -3.52 -6.83
N ALA A 138 -1.38 -2.91 -6.30
CA ALA A 138 -1.57 -2.80 -4.84
C ALA A 138 -1.65 -4.17 -4.16
N SER A 139 -2.26 -5.17 -4.81
CA SER A 139 -2.36 -6.53 -4.26
C SER A 139 -0.99 -7.17 -4.06
N THR A 140 0.00 -6.92 -4.93
CA THR A 140 1.37 -7.43 -4.75
C THR A 140 2.02 -6.92 -3.47
N LEU A 141 1.83 -5.64 -3.15
CA LEU A 141 2.34 -5.02 -1.92
C LEU A 141 1.62 -5.55 -0.68
N ILE A 142 0.30 -5.74 -0.78
CA ILE A 142 -0.53 -6.30 0.30
C ILE A 142 -0.12 -7.75 0.58
N ILE A 143 0.03 -8.60 -0.44
CA ILE A 143 0.47 -9.99 -0.28
C ILE A 143 1.84 -10.05 0.41
N SER A 144 2.80 -9.25 -0.04
CA SER A 144 4.12 -9.17 0.57
C SER A 144 4.07 -8.78 2.04
N THR A 145 3.25 -7.79 2.38
CA THR A 145 3.08 -7.29 3.75
C THR A 145 2.36 -8.30 4.65
N LEU A 146 1.36 -9.03 4.12
CA LEU A 146 0.70 -10.13 4.83
C LEU A 146 1.67 -11.28 5.10
N VAL A 147 2.51 -11.64 4.14
CA VAL A 147 3.54 -12.69 4.31
C VAL A 147 4.57 -12.26 5.35
N TYR A 148 5.00 -10.99 5.34
CA TYR A 148 5.85 -10.43 6.39
C TYR A 148 5.21 -10.59 7.76
N MET A 149 3.99 -10.05 7.93
CA MET A 149 3.25 -10.06 9.20
C MET A 149 3.04 -11.49 9.73
N THR A 150 2.56 -12.40 8.89
CA THR A 150 2.27 -13.79 9.28
C THR A 150 3.54 -14.57 9.62
N THR A 151 4.64 -14.38 8.86
CA THR A 151 5.94 -14.99 9.17
C THR A 151 6.48 -14.47 10.49
N TRP A 152 6.39 -13.16 10.72
CA TRP A 152 6.89 -12.53 11.93
C TRP A 152 6.14 -13.02 13.17
N ILE A 153 4.79 -13.06 13.12
CA ILE A 153 3.97 -13.58 14.22
C ILE A 153 4.34 -15.03 14.54
N ARG A 154 4.41 -15.90 13.52
CA ARG A 154 4.74 -17.32 13.70
C ARG A 154 6.12 -17.52 14.34
N ALA A 155 7.12 -16.77 13.87
CA ALA A 155 8.49 -16.87 14.36
C ALA A 155 8.68 -16.26 15.77
N TYR A 156 7.80 -15.36 16.20
CA TYR A 156 7.81 -14.81 17.55
C TYR A 156 7.12 -15.73 18.57
N THR A 157 6.10 -16.48 18.14
CA THR A 157 5.39 -17.46 18.99
C THR A 157 6.12 -18.79 19.18
N GLN A 158 7.08 -19.10 18.30
CA GLN A 158 8.00 -20.23 18.43
C GLN A 158 9.21 -19.84 19.28
#